data_AF-G9ZNI9-F1
#
_entry.id   AF-G9ZNI9-F1
#
_cell.length_a   1.000
_cell.length_b   1.000
_cell.length_c   1.000
_cell.angle_alpha   90.00
_cell.angle_beta   90.00
_cell.angle_gamma   90.00
#
_symmetry.space_group_name_H-M   'P 1'
#
loop_
_entity.id
_entity.type
_entity.pdbx_description
1 polymer ?
#
loop_
_entity_poly.entity_id
_entity_poly.type
_entity_poly.pdbx_seq_one_letter_code
_entity_poly.pdbx_strand_id
1 'polypeptide(L)'
;MGDFTQGMKPFIVGTLILVIGAGLGTTTGFAINPARDWGPRLAYTILPVPNKGSAEWGYAWVPMFGPLVGGIAAAGLQFVLK
;
A
#
# COMPACT_ATOMS: atom_id res chain seq x y z
N MET A 1 30.42 -0.47 15.11
CA MET A 1 29.64 -1.08 14.01
C MET A 1 28.19 -1.05 14.46
N GLY A 2 27.27 -0.47 13.66
CA GLY A 2 25.86 -0.40 14.05
C GLY A 2 25.25 -1.79 14.22
N ASP A 3 24.19 -1.90 15.00
CA ASP A 3 23.47 -3.15 15.24
C ASP A 3 22.97 -3.74 13.91
N PHE A 4 23.57 -4.86 13.48
CA PHE A 4 23.25 -5.55 12.23
C PHE A 4 21.76 -5.91 12.15
N THR A 5 21.12 -6.20 13.29
CA THR A 5 19.71 -6.51 13.39
C THR A 5 18.83 -5.30 13.04
N GLN A 6 19.27 -4.06 13.28
CA GLN A 6 18.55 -2.86 12.81
C GLN A 6 18.62 -2.74 11.29
N GLY A 7 19.76 -3.11 10.68
CA GLY A 7 19.97 -3.07 9.23
C GLY A 7 19.10 -4.05 8.45
N MET A 8 18.65 -5.14 9.07
CA MET A 8 17.80 -6.15 8.44
C MET A 8 16.32 -5.75 8.34
N LYS A 9 15.85 -4.79 9.15
CA LYS A 9 14.41 -4.42 9.20
C LYS A 9 13.84 -4.03 7.83
N PRO A 10 14.48 -3.16 7.03
CA PRO A 10 13.96 -2.79 5.71
C PRO A 10 13.92 -3.97 4.74
N PHE A 11 14.89 -4.90 4.83
CA PHE A 11 14.93 -6.09 3.99
C PHE A 11 13.76 -7.03 4.30
N ILE A 12 13.47 -7.26 5.59
CA ILE A 12 12.34 -8.09 6.04
C ILE A 12 11.01 -7.47 5.60
N VAL A 13 10.82 -6.16 5.82
CA VAL A 13 9.60 -5.45 5.41
C VAL A 13 9.45 -5.45 3.88
N GLY A 14 10.54 -5.23 3.14
CA GLY A 14 10.52 -5.26 1.67
C GLY A 14 10.13 -6.64 1.12
N THR A 15 10.68 -7.71 1.72
CA THR A 15 10.35 -9.09 1.35
C THR A 15 8.89 -9.42 1.66
N LEU A 16 8.36 -8.95 2.80
CA LEU A 16 6.95 -9.07 3.14
C LEU A 16 6.05 -8.40 2.08
N ILE A 17 6.36 -7.17 1.69
CA ILE A 17 5.61 -6.44 0.65
C ILE A 17 5.69 -7.18 -0.69
N LEU A 18 6.85 -7.74 -1.04
CA LEU A 18 7.03 -8.54 -2.26
C LEU A 18 6.12 -9.77 -2.26
N VAL A 19 6.08 -10.53 -1.16
CA VAL A 19 5.24 -11.72 -1.05
C VAL A 19 3.75 -11.36 -1.13
N ILE A 20 3.32 -10.26 -0.49
CA ILE A 20 1.95 -9.74 -0.61
C ILE A 20 1.63 -9.38 -2.07
N GLY A 21 2.54 -8.68 -2.75
CA GLY A 21 2.36 -8.29 -4.16
C GLY A 21 2.27 -9.51 -5.08
N ALA A 22 3.12 -10.51 -4.88
CA ALA A 22 3.14 -11.73 -5.69
C ALA A 22 1.93 -12.63 -5.44
N GLY A 23 1.44 -12.72 -4.20
CA GLY A 23 0.34 -13.61 -3.84
C GLY A 23 -1.05 -12.99 -3.96
N LEU A 24 -1.19 -11.70 -3.65
CA LEU A 24 -2.49 -11.00 -3.52
C LEU A 24 -2.59 -9.75 -4.39
N GLY A 25 -1.54 -9.39 -5.14
CA GLY A 25 -1.49 -8.11 -5.85
C GLY A 25 -2.35 -8.03 -7.11
N THR A 26 -2.73 -9.14 -7.73
CA THR A 26 -3.42 -9.15 -9.03
C THR A 26 -4.86 -8.65 -8.97
N THR A 27 -5.53 -8.76 -7.83
CA THR A 27 -6.94 -8.39 -7.68
C THR A 27 -7.15 -6.88 -7.60
N THR A 28 -6.23 -6.16 -6.93
CA THR A 28 -6.37 -4.71 -6.67
C THR A 28 -5.07 -3.90 -6.83
N GLY A 29 -4.03 -4.49 -7.43
CA GLY A 29 -2.73 -3.82 -7.62
C GLY A 29 -1.93 -3.61 -6.33
N PHE A 30 -2.19 -4.38 -5.27
CA PHE A 30 -1.59 -4.27 -3.93
C PHE A 30 -1.49 -2.80 -3.46
N ALA A 31 -2.61 -2.07 -3.47
CA ALA A 31 -2.63 -0.66 -3.06
C ALA A 31 -1.99 -0.44 -1.68
N ILE A 32 -2.40 -1.18 -0.65
CA ILE A 32 -1.84 -1.32 0.73
C ILE A 32 -1.42 -0.05 1.50
N ASN A 33 -1.49 1.12 0.88
CA ASN A 33 -1.04 2.41 1.37
C ASN A 33 -1.84 3.50 0.64
N PRO A 34 -2.60 4.33 1.37
CA PRO A 34 -3.42 5.39 0.77
C PRO A 34 -2.62 6.39 -0.05
N ALA A 35 -1.45 6.83 0.43
CA ALA A 35 -0.60 7.80 -0.25
C ALA A 35 -0.02 7.23 -1.56
N ARG A 36 0.26 5.92 -1.58
CA ARG A 36 0.77 5.19 -2.76
C ARG A 36 -0.26 5.10 -3.90
N ASP A 37 -1.56 5.22 -3.61
CA ASP A 37 -2.63 5.27 -4.63
C ASP A 37 -3.04 6.72 -4.95
N TRP A 38 -3.37 7.51 -3.93
CA TRP A 38 -3.99 8.84 -4.11
C TRP A 38 -3.05 9.87 -4.73
N GLY A 39 -1.78 9.88 -4.35
CA GLY A 39 -0.79 10.82 -4.89
C GLY A 39 -0.65 10.67 -6.41
N PRO A 40 -0.32 9.46 -6.92
CA PRO A 40 -0.26 9.20 -8.35
C PRO A 40 -1.59 9.47 -9.08
N ARG A 41 -2.74 9.18 -8.45
CA ARG A 41 -4.06 9.43 -9.04
C ARG A 41 -4.34 10.92 -9.23
N LEU A 42 -4.01 11.74 -8.24
CA LEU A 42 -4.12 13.20 -8.34
C LEU A 42 -3.14 13.77 -9.38
N ALA A 43 -1.92 13.25 -9.42
CA ALA A 43 -0.97 13.65 -10.46
C ALA A 43 -1.50 13.32 -11.86
N TYR A 44 -2.07 12.12 -12.04
CA TYR A 44 -2.65 11.69 -13.32
C TYR A 44 -3.86 12.52 -13.78
N THR A 45 -4.60 13.13 -12.85
CA THR A 45 -5.75 13.97 -13.21
C THR A 45 -5.33 15.34 -13.69
N ILE A 46 -4.30 15.91 -13.07
CA ILE A 46 -3.81 17.27 -13.33
C ILE A 46 -2.85 17.29 -14.52
N LEU A 47 -1.95 16.31 -14.61
CA LEU A 47 -0.88 16.32 -15.61
C LEU A 47 -1.41 16.04 -17.03
N PRO A 48 -0.86 16.71 -18.06
CA PRO A 48 -1.22 16.45 -19.45
C PRO A 48 -0.55 15.16 -19.93
N VAL A 49 -1.25 14.03 -19.73
CA VAL A 49 -0.81 12.72 -20.23
C VAL A 49 -1.49 12.43 -21.58
N PRO A 50 -0.72 12.18 -22.66
CA PRO A 50 -1.29 11.78 -23.95
C PRO A 50 -2.11 10.49 -23.82
N ASN A 51 -3.25 10.42 -24.50
CA ASN A 51 -4.15 9.25 -24.47
C ASN A 51 -4.60 8.84 -23.05
N LYS A 52 -4.77 9.81 -22.13
CA LYS A 52 -5.18 9.48 -20.75
C LYS A 52 -6.57 8.84 -20.69
N GLY A 53 -6.68 7.81 -19.87
CA GLY A 53 -7.95 7.22 -19.47
C GLY A 53 -8.58 7.94 -18.27
N SER A 54 -9.58 7.30 -17.69
CA SER A 54 -10.17 7.71 -16.42
C SER A 54 -9.17 7.51 -15.27
N ALA A 55 -9.17 8.44 -14.31
CA ALA A 55 -8.43 8.29 -13.07
C ALA A 55 -9.21 7.50 -12.01
N GLU A 56 -10.33 6.85 -12.36
CA GLU A 56 -11.10 5.88 -11.55
C GLU A 56 -11.48 6.34 -10.13
N TRP A 57 -11.80 7.62 -9.94
CA TRP A 57 -12.11 8.19 -8.61
C TRP A 57 -13.24 7.47 -7.87
N GLY A 58 -14.17 6.84 -8.60
CA GLY A 58 -15.22 6.00 -8.01
C GLY A 58 -14.69 4.80 -7.20
N TYR A 59 -13.48 4.32 -7.51
CA TYR A 59 -12.81 3.25 -6.77
C TYR A 59 -11.82 3.77 -5.71
N ALA A 60 -11.42 5.06 -5.76
CA ALA A 60 -10.32 5.62 -4.95
C ALA A 60 -10.55 5.54 -3.43
N TRP A 61 -11.80 5.43 -2.99
CA TRP A 61 -12.12 5.25 -1.57
C TRP A 61 -11.68 3.86 -1.04
N VAL A 62 -11.62 2.83 -1.89
CA VAL A 62 -11.20 1.47 -1.48
C VAL A 62 -9.72 1.45 -1.10
N PRO A 63 -8.77 1.93 -1.95
CA PRO A 63 -7.37 2.11 -1.56
C PRO A 63 -7.12 3.10 -0.40
N MET A 64 -8.07 4.00 -0.11
CA MET A 64 -7.98 4.91 1.04
C MET A 64 -8.32 4.19 2.34
N PHE A 65 -9.54 3.64 2.43
CA PHE A 65 -10.04 3.10 3.69
C PHE A 65 -9.69 1.64 3.92
N GLY A 66 -9.56 0.83 2.86
CA GLY A 66 -9.20 -0.59 2.96
C GLY A 66 -7.89 -0.80 3.74
N PRO A 67 -6.78 -0.16 3.34
CA PRO A 67 -5.51 -0.28 4.07
C PRO A 67 -5.56 0.28 5.50
N LEU A 68 -6.28 1.38 5.74
CA LEU A 68 -6.41 1.96 7.09
C LEU A 68 -7.13 1.00 8.04
N VAL A 69 -8.28 0.48 7.61
CA VAL A 69 -9.06 -0.50 8.40
C VAL A 69 -8.25 -1.77 8.62
N GLY A 70 -7.60 -2.31 7.57
CA GLY A 70 -6.76 -3.50 7.68
C GLY A 70 -5.59 -3.31 8.64
N GLY A 71 -4.91 -2.16 8.59
CA GLY A 71 -3.81 -1.83 9.50
C GLY A 71 -4.26 -1.72 10.95
N ILE A 72 -5.39 -1.06 11.21
CA ILE A 72 -5.98 -0.94 12.55
C ILE A 72 -6.40 -2.32 13.08
N ALA A 73 -7.07 -3.12 12.25
CA ALA A 73 -7.51 -4.47 12.64
C ALA A 73 -6.33 -5.38 12.97
N ALA A 74 -5.27 -5.37 12.15
CA ALA A 74 -4.06 -6.15 12.40
C ALA A 74 -3.34 -5.70 13.68
N ALA A 75 -3.23 -4.38 13.92
CA ALA A 75 -2.64 -3.86 15.14
C ALA A 75 -3.48 -4.23 16.39
N GLY A 76 -4.81 -4.14 16.30
CA GLY A 76 -5.72 -4.55 17.37
C GLY A 76 -5.63 -6.04 17.66
N LEU A 77 -5.57 -6.89 16.63
CA LEU A 77 -5.36 -8.33 16.78
C LEU A 77 -4.03 -8.62 17.49
N GLN A 78 -2.95 -7.98 17.04
CA GLN A 78 -1.62 -8.14 17.65
C GLN A 78 -1.59 -7.67 19.12
N PHE A 79 -2.39 -6.66 19.47
CA PHE A 79 -2.51 -6.18 20.83
C PHE A 79 -3.24 -7.18 21.74
N VAL A 80 -4.26 -7.88 21.23
CA VAL A 80 -5.02 -8.87 22.00
C VAL A 80 -4.28 -10.21 22.13
N LEU A 81 -3.51 -10.60 21.12
CA LEU A 81 -2.77 -11.88 21.12
C LEU A 81 -1.47 -11.87 21.93
N LYS A 82 -1.05 -10.69 22.41
CA LYS A 82 0.13 -10.51 23.26
C LYS A 82 -0.28 -10.42 24.72
#